data_AF-A0A098QSN3-F1
#
_entry.id   AF-A0A098QSN3-F1
#
_cell.length_a   1.000
_cell.length_b   1.000
_cell.length_c   1.000
_cell.angle_alpha   90.00
_cell.angle_beta   90.00
_cell.angle_gamma   90.00
#
_symmetry.space_group_name_H-M   'P 1'
#
loop_
_entity.id
_entity.type
_entity.pdbx_description
1 polymer ?
#
loop_
_entity_poly.entity_id
_entity_poly.type
_entity_poly.pdbx_seq_one_letter_code
_entity_poly.pdbx_strand_id
1 'polypeptide(L)'
;MKRILLFSLICLLMGGLAAAQDNTFVYESTHYRVRSNVSADHAQSTADQLEALAVLFNDFFHFDLDELDNPLRVQVFREQPQFDRYLERLIGETRDEFVYLHYSDPSRSELVGFLGTNQELGKSMTHQAFIQFIRAFVPNPPLWLREGFAVYFEEAQYEPGFGAAVAKENLSWLETLKTILFGERIGEALTPEQILAIDTEAAREQIQVFYPEAWGVVNYLVNTDIKAHNRILWDSIAALSPEASLAENSARVLQAAFRWVPEEDLLESFLSYFDGKKTYRELIEGGVAAYEGKALDDAEYYFQQAINRRDTSYIPYYYLGLINYDRGNHSLAGLNYQQALEKGATPALTYYALGVNAFAATEYEEAREYLETTVRLDPDSFTDKAGEILARIEG
;
A
#
# COMPACT_ATOMS: atom_id res chain seq x y z
N MET A 1 44.79 -61.68 -27.46
CA MET A 1 46.02 -60.85 -27.58
C MET A 1 45.68 -59.43 -27.17
N LYS A 2 46.13 -59.01 -25.98
CA LYS A 2 46.01 -57.67 -25.43
C LYS A 2 47.33 -56.93 -25.70
N ARG A 3 47.28 -55.70 -26.22
CA ARG A 3 48.38 -54.73 -26.10
C ARG A 3 47.79 -53.35 -25.78
N ILE A 4 48.41 -52.75 -24.77
CA ILE A 4 48.16 -51.48 -24.11
C ILE A 4 49.04 -50.41 -24.75
N LEU A 5 48.57 -49.16 -24.81
CA LEU A 5 49.28 -47.87 -24.91
C LEU A 5 48.25 -46.84 -24.41
N LEU A 6 48.22 -46.29 -23.18
CA LEU A 6 49.15 -45.52 -22.33
C LEU A 6 49.48 -44.08 -22.83
N PHE A 7 49.00 -43.10 -22.03
CA PHE A 7 49.26 -41.63 -21.96
C PHE A 7 48.92 -40.76 -23.19
N SER A 8 48.16 -39.66 -23.06
CA SER A 8 48.56 -38.50 -22.25
C SER A 8 47.37 -37.63 -21.81
N LEU A 9 47.39 -37.32 -20.51
CA LEU A 9 46.62 -36.29 -19.83
C LEU A 9 47.17 -34.92 -20.26
N ILE A 10 46.39 -34.12 -20.99
CA ILE A 10 46.65 -32.68 -21.14
C ILE A 10 45.54 -31.96 -20.39
N CYS A 11 45.86 -31.55 -19.17
CA CYS A 11 45.10 -30.56 -18.41
C CYS A 11 45.25 -29.21 -19.10
N LEU A 12 44.33 -28.87 -20.01
CA LEU A 12 44.10 -27.50 -20.43
C LEU A 12 43.16 -26.86 -19.40
N LEU A 13 43.77 -26.27 -18.38
CA LEU A 13 43.18 -25.20 -17.57
C LEU A 13 42.88 -24.02 -18.50
N MET A 14 41.76 -24.07 -19.22
CA MET A 14 41.10 -22.85 -19.65
C MET A 14 40.23 -22.40 -18.48
N GLY A 15 40.75 -21.45 -17.73
CA GLY A 15 39.94 -20.54 -16.93
C GLY A 15 39.01 -19.78 -17.87
N GLY A 16 37.88 -20.40 -18.20
CA GLY A 16 36.74 -19.69 -18.70
C GLY A 16 36.21 -18.87 -17.54
N LEU A 17 36.36 -17.54 -17.63
CA LEU A 17 35.41 -16.62 -17.00
C LEU A 17 34.02 -17.15 -17.34
N ALA A 18 33.35 -17.77 -16.37
CA ALA A 18 31.94 -18.07 -16.49
C ALA A 18 31.24 -16.71 -16.63
N ALA A 19 30.94 -16.32 -17.87
CA ALA A 19 29.86 -15.39 -18.10
C ALA A 19 28.66 -16.02 -17.40
N ALA A 20 28.15 -15.37 -16.36
CA ALA A 20 26.92 -15.78 -15.70
C ALA A 20 25.88 -15.92 -16.81
N GLN A 21 25.52 -17.16 -17.13
CA GLN A 21 24.42 -17.44 -18.03
C GLN A 21 23.20 -17.03 -17.23
N ASP A 22 22.70 -15.81 -17.45
CA ASP A 22 21.47 -15.29 -16.83
C ASP A 22 20.32 -16.17 -17.34
N ASN A 23 20.14 -17.32 -16.71
CA ASN A 23 19.05 -18.24 -17.01
C ASN A 23 17.75 -17.47 -16.80
N THR A 24 17.07 -17.18 -17.90
CA THR A 24 15.75 -16.54 -17.90
C THR A 24 14.72 -17.65 -18.00
N PHE A 25 13.88 -17.74 -16.97
CA PHE A 25 12.73 -18.63 -16.91
C PHE A 25 11.51 -17.90 -17.47
N VAL A 26 10.68 -18.63 -18.22
CA VAL A 26 9.47 -18.09 -18.83
C VAL A 26 8.28 -18.93 -18.39
N TYR A 27 7.22 -18.29 -17.95
CA TYR A 27 5.94 -18.91 -17.65
C TYR A 27 4.83 -18.15 -18.40
N GLU A 28 3.89 -18.88 -18.97
CA GLU A 28 2.73 -18.33 -19.67
C GLU A 28 1.47 -18.84 -18.98
N SER A 29 0.67 -17.91 -18.46
CA SER A 29 -0.69 -18.14 -17.97
C SER A 29 -1.70 -17.74 -19.05
N THR A 30 -2.98 -17.63 -18.70
CA THR A 30 -4.04 -17.26 -19.65
C THR A 30 -3.80 -15.89 -20.28
N HIS A 31 -3.50 -14.88 -19.47
CA HIS A 31 -3.39 -13.49 -19.91
C HIS A 31 -1.98 -12.92 -19.79
N TYR A 32 -1.04 -13.62 -19.13
CA TYR A 32 0.31 -13.11 -18.89
C TYR A 32 1.42 -14.00 -19.43
N ARG A 33 2.50 -13.37 -19.90
CA ARG A 33 3.79 -13.99 -20.17
C ARG A 33 4.84 -13.37 -19.25
N VAL A 34 5.24 -14.11 -18.23
CA VAL A 34 6.23 -13.66 -17.25
C VAL A 34 7.61 -14.24 -17.57
N ARG A 35 8.60 -13.37 -17.63
CA ARG A 35 10.02 -13.71 -17.68
C ARG A 35 10.68 -13.33 -16.36
N SER A 36 11.41 -14.26 -15.77
CA SER A 36 12.16 -14.01 -14.53
C SER A 36 13.54 -14.63 -14.60
N ASN A 37 14.56 -13.94 -14.12
CA ASN A 37 15.90 -14.52 -13.90
C ASN A 37 16.11 -14.95 -12.44
N VAL A 38 15.03 -15.05 -11.67
CA VAL A 38 15.03 -15.55 -10.29
C VAL A 38 14.94 -17.08 -10.28
N SER A 39 13.80 -17.64 -10.68
CA SER A 39 13.56 -19.09 -10.80
C SER A 39 12.32 -19.35 -11.68
N ALA A 40 12.10 -20.62 -12.06
CA ALA A 40 10.86 -21.04 -12.72
C ALA A 40 9.64 -20.85 -11.80
N ASP A 41 9.77 -21.24 -10.53
CA ASP A 41 8.71 -21.08 -9.53
C ASP A 41 8.33 -19.61 -9.33
N HIS A 42 9.31 -18.70 -9.34
CA HIS A 42 9.06 -17.27 -9.27
C HIS A 42 8.32 -16.77 -10.51
N ALA A 43 8.70 -17.22 -11.72
CA ALA A 43 7.99 -16.83 -12.94
C ALA A 43 6.52 -17.25 -12.89
N GLN A 44 6.25 -18.47 -12.41
CA GLN A 44 4.90 -18.97 -12.20
C GLN A 44 4.15 -18.18 -11.11
N SER A 45 4.71 -18.01 -9.92
CA SER A 45 4.03 -17.33 -8.82
C SER A 45 3.71 -15.87 -9.13
N THR A 46 4.57 -15.21 -9.91
CA THR A 46 4.33 -13.84 -10.40
C THR A 46 3.16 -13.83 -11.39
N ALA A 47 3.07 -14.81 -12.29
CA ALA A 47 1.96 -14.93 -13.22
C ALA A 47 0.65 -15.17 -12.47
N ASP A 48 0.64 -16.09 -11.51
CA ASP A 48 -0.54 -16.39 -10.67
C ASP A 48 -1.03 -15.13 -9.92
N GLN A 49 -0.10 -14.35 -9.36
CA GLN A 49 -0.42 -13.09 -8.70
C GLN A 49 -1.00 -12.04 -9.67
N LEU A 50 -0.47 -11.94 -10.89
CA LEU A 50 -0.95 -11.00 -11.90
C LEU A 50 -2.32 -11.40 -12.46
N GLU A 51 -2.58 -12.68 -12.64
CA GLU A 51 -3.92 -13.21 -12.97
C GLU A 51 -4.93 -12.84 -11.89
N ALA A 52 -4.57 -13.05 -10.62
CA ALA A 52 -5.43 -12.69 -9.49
C ALA A 52 -5.69 -11.18 -9.41
N LEU A 53 -4.67 -10.35 -9.68
CA LEU A 53 -4.83 -8.89 -9.78
C LEU A 53 -5.71 -8.49 -10.97
N ALA A 54 -5.56 -9.13 -12.13
CA ALA A 54 -6.41 -8.85 -13.29
C ALA A 54 -7.88 -9.13 -12.99
N VAL A 55 -8.19 -10.22 -12.27
CA VAL A 55 -9.56 -10.50 -11.78
C VAL A 55 -10.04 -9.37 -10.87
N LEU A 56 -9.24 -8.98 -9.87
CA LEU A 56 -9.60 -7.88 -8.96
C LEU A 56 -9.83 -6.55 -9.68
N PHE A 57 -8.99 -6.21 -10.66
CA PHE A 57 -9.20 -5.01 -11.48
C PHE A 57 -10.50 -5.15 -12.29
N ASN A 58 -10.74 -6.32 -12.85
CA ASN A 58 -11.89 -6.55 -13.70
C ASN A 58 -13.23 -6.59 -12.95
N ASP A 59 -13.24 -6.76 -11.62
CA ASP A 59 -14.43 -6.53 -10.79
C ASP A 59 -14.97 -5.09 -10.88
N PHE A 60 -14.15 -4.14 -11.36
CA PHE A 60 -14.55 -2.75 -11.62
C PHE A 60 -14.72 -2.45 -13.11
N PHE A 61 -13.86 -3.02 -13.96
CA PHE A 61 -13.80 -2.61 -15.36
C PHE A 61 -14.65 -3.46 -16.30
N HIS A 62 -14.92 -4.72 -15.95
CA HIS A 62 -15.78 -5.63 -16.71
C HIS A 62 -15.39 -5.75 -18.20
N PHE A 63 -14.09 -5.67 -18.50
CA PHE A 63 -13.57 -5.97 -19.83
C PHE A 63 -13.65 -7.47 -20.12
N ASP A 64 -13.81 -7.81 -21.39
CA ASP A 64 -13.69 -9.19 -21.86
C ASP A 64 -12.21 -9.54 -21.98
N LEU A 65 -11.67 -10.30 -21.02
CA LEU A 65 -10.24 -10.63 -20.98
C LEU A 65 -9.82 -11.54 -22.15
N ASP A 66 -10.77 -12.23 -22.77
CA ASP A 66 -10.52 -13.09 -23.94
C ASP A 66 -10.27 -12.26 -25.22
N GLU A 67 -10.56 -10.96 -25.22
CA GLU A 67 -10.27 -10.04 -26.33
C GLU A 67 -8.80 -9.57 -26.37
N LEU A 68 -7.96 -9.98 -25.41
CA LEU A 68 -6.53 -9.66 -25.43
C LEU A 68 -5.82 -10.35 -26.62
N ASP A 69 -5.38 -9.56 -27.61
CA ASP A 69 -4.66 -10.06 -28.79
C ASP A 69 -3.36 -10.81 -28.44
N ASN A 70 -2.70 -10.42 -27.35
CA ASN A 70 -1.43 -10.99 -26.91
C ASN A 70 -1.37 -11.04 -25.38
N PRO A 71 -0.68 -12.05 -24.80
CA PRO A 71 -0.39 -12.07 -23.37
C PRO A 71 0.36 -10.81 -22.95
N LEU A 72 -0.07 -10.22 -21.83
CA LEU A 72 0.57 -9.09 -21.18
C LEU A 72 1.97 -9.51 -20.70
N ARG A 73 2.99 -8.77 -21.14
CA ARG A 73 4.38 -9.14 -20.92
C ARG A 73 4.90 -8.56 -19.63
N VAL A 74 5.57 -9.39 -18.84
CA VAL A 74 6.23 -8.98 -17.59
C VAL A 74 7.65 -9.52 -17.54
N GLN A 75 8.60 -8.68 -17.13
CA GLN A 75 9.99 -9.04 -16.93
C GLN A 75 10.43 -8.64 -15.51
N VAL A 76 10.82 -9.64 -14.72
CA VAL A 76 11.33 -9.44 -13.36
C VAL A 76 12.80 -9.81 -13.28
N PHE A 77 13.60 -8.89 -12.76
CA PHE A 77 15.01 -9.08 -12.47
C PHE A 77 15.25 -9.41 -11.00
N ARG A 78 16.23 -10.26 -10.72
CA ARG A 78 16.67 -10.59 -9.37
C ARG A 78 17.30 -9.39 -8.69
N GLU A 79 18.10 -8.62 -9.43
CA GLU A 79 18.90 -7.54 -8.87
C GLU A 79 18.74 -6.25 -9.69
N GLN A 80 18.77 -5.11 -8.98
CA GLN A 80 18.66 -3.78 -9.57
C GLN A 80 19.68 -3.52 -10.70
N PRO A 81 20.97 -3.91 -10.62
CA PRO A 81 21.92 -3.68 -11.72
C PRO A 81 21.59 -4.39 -13.04
N GLN A 82 20.80 -5.46 -13.01
CA GLN A 82 20.32 -6.12 -14.24
C GLN A 82 19.16 -5.33 -14.85
N PHE A 83 18.25 -4.86 -13.99
CA PHE A 83 17.15 -3.98 -14.36
C PHE A 83 17.63 -2.65 -14.94
N ASP A 84 18.59 -1.99 -14.29
CA ASP A 84 19.18 -0.72 -14.74
C ASP A 84 19.79 -0.87 -16.14
N ARG A 85 20.64 -1.89 -16.35
CA ARG A 85 21.24 -2.18 -17.67
C ARG A 85 20.20 -2.47 -18.74
N TYR A 86 19.06 -3.04 -18.36
CA TYR A 86 17.98 -3.32 -19.29
C TYR A 86 17.24 -2.04 -19.68
N LEU A 87 16.89 -1.19 -18.71
CA LEU A 87 16.23 0.09 -18.96
C LEU A 87 17.13 1.08 -19.70
N GLU A 88 18.41 1.19 -19.35
CA GLU A 88 19.37 2.05 -20.06
C GLU A 88 19.43 1.73 -21.56
N ARG A 89 19.34 0.45 -21.93
CA ARG A 89 19.35 0.04 -23.34
C ARG A 89 18.07 0.39 -24.07
N LEU A 90 16.93 0.40 -23.38
CA LEU A 90 15.61 0.61 -23.99
C LEU A 90 15.20 2.08 -24.03
N ILE A 91 15.45 2.81 -22.95
CA ILE A 91 14.97 4.18 -22.74
C ILE A 91 16.05 5.17 -22.31
N GLY A 92 17.29 4.71 -22.06
CA GLY A 92 18.41 5.59 -21.69
C GLY A 92 18.38 6.14 -20.26
N GLU A 93 17.51 5.60 -19.41
CA GLU A 93 17.31 6.00 -18.01
C GLU A 93 17.24 4.77 -17.10
N THR A 94 17.49 4.95 -15.81
CA THR A 94 17.24 3.96 -14.75
C THR A 94 15.99 4.30 -13.95
N ARG A 95 15.50 3.34 -13.16
CA ARG A 95 14.37 3.52 -12.24
C ARG A 95 14.64 2.73 -10.96
N ASP A 96 14.07 3.20 -9.85
CA ASP A 96 14.19 2.52 -8.55
C ASP A 96 12.99 1.61 -8.23
N GLU A 97 12.00 1.56 -9.13
CA GLU A 97 10.76 0.80 -8.97
C GLU A 97 10.31 0.18 -10.30
N PHE A 98 9.27 -0.65 -10.25
CA PHE A 98 8.62 -1.19 -11.45
C PHE A 98 8.18 -0.06 -12.40
N VAL A 99 8.24 -0.33 -13.69
CA VAL A 99 7.82 0.60 -14.75
C VAL A 99 7.06 -0.15 -15.83
N TYR A 100 5.93 0.41 -16.26
CA TYR A 100 5.25 -0.03 -17.47
C TYR A 100 5.82 0.73 -18.68
N LEU A 101 6.56 0.01 -19.53
CA LEU A 101 7.07 0.52 -20.79
C LEU A 101 5.98 0.42 -21.85
N HIS A 102 5.39 1.56 -22.20
CA HIS A 102 4.33 1.64 -23.19
C HIS A 102 4.87 2.04 -24.57
N TYR A 103 4.45 1.31 -25.59
CA TYR A 103 4.77 1.57 -27.00
C TYR A 103 3.50 1.69 -27.84
N SER A 104 3.63 2.32 -29.01
CA SER A 104 2.52 2.43 -29.99
C SER A 104 2.01 1.07 -30.49
N ASP A 105 2.88 0.05 -30.45
CA ASP A 105 2.51 -1.35 -30.67
C ASP A 105 2.30 -2.02 -29.29
N PRO A 106 1.05 -2.33 -28.90
CA PRO A 106 0.75 -2.92 -27.60
C PRO A 106 1.48 -4.25 -27.35
N SER A 107 1.76 -5.06 -28.39
CA SER A 107 2.46 -6.34 -28.26
C SER A 107 3.92 -6.22 -27.77
N ARG A 108 4.47 -5.00 -27.87
CA ARG A 108 5.81 -4.66 -27.39
C ARG A 108 5.81 -4.06 -25.99
N SER A 109 4.65 -3.63 -25.48
CA SER A 109 4.54 -3.05 -24.15
C SER A 109 4.79 -4.11 -23.09
N GLU A 110 5.51 -3.73 -22.04
CA GLU A 110 5.92 -4.66 -20.99
C GLU A 110 6.06 -3.98 -19.65
N LEU A 111 5.66 -4.69 -18.61
CA LEU A 111 5.91 -4.33 -17.22
C LEU A 111 7.27 -4.87 -16.80
N VAL A 112 8.14 -4.01 -16.31
CA VAL A 112 9.52 -4.37 -15.98
C VAL A 112 9.85 -3.93 -14.57
N GLY A 113 10.49 -4.79 -13.80
CA GLY A 113 10.98 -4.43 -12.47
C GLY A 113 11.97 -5.42 -11.92
N PHE A 114 12.29 -5.27 -10.63
CA PHE A 114 13.20 -6.15 -9.92
C PHE A 114 12.64 -6.51 -8.54
N LEU A 115 13.18 -7.57 -7.94
CA LEU A 115 12.81 -7.97 -6.59
C LEU A 115 13.28 -6.95 -5.56
N GLY A 116 12.37 -6.47 -4.71
CA GLY A 116 12.71 -5.61 -3.58
C GLY A 116 13.61 -6.33 -2.56
N THR A 117 14.09 -5.58 -1.56
CA THR A 117 14.99 -6.09 -0.50
C THR A 117 14.43 -7.30 0.27
N ASN A 118 13.10 -7.42 0.36
CA ASN A 118 12.42 -8.54 1.00
C ASN A 118 12.09 -9.71 0.04
N GLN A 119 12.55 -9.66 -1.21
CA GLN A 119 12.20 -10.60 -2.28
C GLN A 119 10.70 -10.69 -2.59
N GLU A 120 9.94 -9.66 -2.23
CA GLU A 120 8.51 -9.53 -2.51
C GLU A 120 8.26 -8.55 -3.65
N LEU A 121 7.16 -8.77 -4.35
CA LEU A 121 6.63 -7.86 -5.35
C LEU A 121 5.87 -6.74 -4.62
N GLY A 122 6.38 -5.51 -4.71
CA GLY A 122 5.90 -4.37 -3.93
C GLY A 122 4.70 -3.64 -4.56
N LYS A 123 4.22 -2.60 -3.85
CA LYS A 123 3.10 -1.73 -4.25
C LYS A 123 3.26 -1.15 -5.66
N SER A 124 4.49 -0.81 -6.04
CA SER A 124 4.82 -0.30 -7.37
C SER A 124 4.54 -1.31 -8.48
N MET A 125 4.68 -2.61 -8.23
CA MET A 125 4.25 -3.63 -9.20
C MET A 125 2.74 -3.57 -9.40
N THR A 126 1.95 -3.58 -8.33
CA THR A 126 0.48 -3.54 -8.43
C THR A 126 -0.01 -2.28 -9.15
N HIS A 127 0.58 -1.13 -8.80
CA HIS A 127 0.32 0.14 -9.47
C HIS A 127 0.54 0.03 -10.99
N GLN A 128 1.72 -0.44 -11.40
CA GLN A 128 2.08 -0.52 -12.83
C GLN A 128 1.35 -1.66 -13.55
N ALA A 129 1.00 -2.75 -12.86
CA ALA A 129 0.18 -3.83 -13.38
C ALA A 129 -1.23 -3.34 -13.71
N PHE A 130 -1.82 -2.49 -12.86
CA PHE A 130 -3.09 -1.84 -13.18
C PHE A 130 -2.98 -0.94 -14.41
N ILE A 131 -1.91 -0.13 -14.50
CA ILE A 131 -1.68 0.72 -15.69
C ILE A 131 -1.53 -0.14 -16.96
N GLN A 132 -0.80 -1.27 -16.90
CA GLN A 132 -0.70 -2.22 -18.00
C GLN A 132 -2.07 -2.77 -18.37
N PHE A 133 -2.85 -3.22 -17.38
CA PHE A 133 -4.19 -3.78 -17.55
C PHE A 133 -5.13 -2.80 -18.26
N ILE A 134 -5.34 -1.60 -17.72
CA ILE A 134 -6.29 -0.65 -18.31
C ILE A 134 -5.86 -0.21 -19.72
N ARG A 135 -4.55 -0.07 -19.97
CA ARG A 135 -4.03 0.34 -21.27
C ARG A 135 -4.02 -0.76 -22.32
N ALA A 136 -4.20 -2.02 -21.92
CA ALA A 136 -4.41 -3.11 -22.86
C ALA A 136 -5.77 -3.03 -23.55
N PHE A 137 -6.79 -2.50 -22.86
CA PHE A 137 -8.15 -2.34 -23.39
C PHE A 137 -8.42 -0.90 -23.86
N VAL A 138 -7.95 0.09 -23.10
CA VAL A 138 -8.15 1.50 -23.38
C VAL A 138 -6.78 2.19 -23.37
N PRO A 139 -6.08 2.30 -24.52
CA PRO A 139 -4.71 2.81 -24.59
C PRO A 139 -4.53 4.23 -24.02
N ASN A 140 -5.56 5.07 -24.14
CA ASN A 140 -5.58 6.46 -23.70
C ASN A 140 -6.75 6.74 -22.73
N PRO A 141 -6.76 6.15 -21.52
CA PRO A 141 -7.81 6.41 -20.55
C PRO A 141 -7.59 7.78 -19.90
N PRO A 142 -8.64 8.45 -19.38
CA PRO A 142 -8.49 9.71 -18.63
C PRO A 142 -7.50 9.55 -17.49
N LEU A 143 -6.66 10.57 -17.27
CA LEU A 143 -5.53 10.45 -16.34
C LEU A 143 -5.99 10.24 -14.89
N TRP A 144 -7.05 10.93 -14.44
CA TRP A 144 -7.58 10.77 -13.09
C TRP A 144 -8.05 9.33 -12.82
N LEU A 145 -8.66 8.69 -13.82
CA LEU A 145 -9.18 7.32 -13.72
C LEU A 145 -8.01 6.34 -13.67
N ARG A 146 -7.02 6.52 -14.56
CA ARG A 146 -5.83 5.67 -14.64
C ARG A 146 -4.98 5.74 -13.37
N GLU A 147 -4.57 6.94 -12.99
CA GLU A 147 -3.66 7.13 -11.86
C GLU A 147 -4.40 6.95 -10.53
N GLY A 148 -5.65 7.40 -10.43
CA GLY A 148 -6.47 7.24 -9.24
C GLY A 148 -6.70 5.77 -8.89
N PHE A 149 -7.02 4.92 -9.86
CA PHE A 149 -7.14 3.48 -9.61
C PHE A 149 -5.79 2.80 -9.41
N ALA A 150 -4.73 3.21 -10.11
CA ALA A 150 -3.39 2.66 -9.89
C ALA A 150 -2.98 2.82 -8.42
N VAL A 151 -3.21 4.00 -7.85
CA VAL A 151 -2.99 4.28 -6.43
C VAL A 151 -4.00 3.53 -5.55
N TYR A 152 -5.28 3.49 -5.92
CA TYR A 152 -6.33 2.79 -5.15
C TYR A 152 -5.96 1.32 -4.90
N PHE A 153 -5.38 0.65 -5.90
CA PHE A 153 -5.01 -0.77 -5.82
C PHE A 153 -3.64 -1.06 -5.21
N GLU A 154 -2.78 -0.07 -4.93
CA GLU A 154 -1.41 -0.29 -4.44
C GLU A 154 -1.31 -1.19 -3.20
N GLU A 155 -2.30 -1.15 -2.31
CA GLU A 155 -2.35 -1.96 -1.09
C GLU A 155 -3.03 -3.32 -1.28
N ALA A 156 -3.48 -3.66 -2.49
CA ALA A 156 -4.10 -4.94 -2.78
C ALA A 156 -3.16 -6.09 -2.42
N GLN A 157 -3.71 -7.12 -1.78
CA GLN A 157 -2.93 -8.26 -1.30
C GLN A 157 -3.33 -9.51 -2.04
N TYR A 158 -2.32 -10.22 -2.53
CA TYR A 158 -2.47 -11.55 -3.08
C TYR A 158 -2.46 -12.58 -1.95
N GLU A 159 -3.46 -13.45 -1.93
CA GLU A 159 -3.63 -14.52 -0.95
C GLU A 159 -3.40 -15.87 -1.65
N PRO A 160 -2.17 -16.43 -1.62
CA PRO A 160 -1.82 -17.63 -2.39
C PRO A 160 -2.67 -18.84 -2.04
N GLY A 161 -3.14 -18.94 -0.79
CA GLY A 161 -4.02 -20.03 -0.34
C GLY A 161 -5.39 -20.03 -1.03
N PHE A 162 -5.83 -18.89 -1.56
CA PHE A 162 -7.09 -18.75 -2.29
C PHE A 162 -6.88 -18.49 -3.79
N GLY A 163 -5.66 -18.19 -4.22
CA GLY A 163 -5.36 -17.80 -5.61
C GLY A 163 -6.10 -16.51 -6.01
N ALA A 164 -6.31 -15.60 -5.05
CA ALA A 164 -7.13 -14.40 -5.24
C ALA A 164 -6.40 -13.16 -4.71
N ALA A 165 -6.64 -12.02 -5.35
CA ALA A 165 -6.21 -10.72 -4.86
C ALA A 165 -7.40 -9.99 -4.22
N VAL A 166 -7.17 -9.35 -3.09
CA VAL A 166 -8.20 -8.61 -2.35
C VAL A 166 -7.79 -7.15 -2.25
N ALA A 167 -8.71 -6.25 -2.61
CA ALA A 167 -8.50 -4.83 -2.41
C ALA A 167 -8.35 -4.52 -0.92
N LYS A 168 -7.31 -3.76 -0.57
CA LYS A 168 -7.21 -3.09 0.73
C LYS A 168 -7.25 -1.60 0.52
N GLU A 169 -7.90 -0.91 1.44
CA GLU A 169 -8.04 0.53 1.34
C GLU A 169 -6.67 1.22 1.45
N ASN A 170 -6.25 1.88 0.37
CA ASN A 170 -5.08 2.74 0.39
C ASN A 170 -5.45 4.14 0.83
N LEU A 171 -4.88 4.61 1.95
CA LEU A 171 -5.04 5.97 2.49
C LEU A 171 -3.74 6.77 2.53
N SER A 172 -2.73 6.39 1.75
CA SER A 172 -1.43 7.07 1.71
C SER A 172 -1.56 8.58 1.44
N TRP A 173 -2.51 8.96 0.58
CA TRP A 173 -2.74 10.34 0.17
C TRP A 173 -3.78 11.11 0.98
N LEU A 174 -4.45 10.50 1.95
CA LEU A 174 -5.55 11.14 2.69
C LEU A 174 -5.11 12.45 3.37
N GLU A 175 -3.95 12.45 4.02
CA GLU A 175 -3.43 13.64 4.71
C GLU A 175 -3.08 14.78 3.74
N THR A 176 -2.41 14.45 2.64
CA THR A 176 -2.08 15.41 1.58
C THR A 176 -3.35 15.97 0.93
N LEU A 177 -4.31 15.12 0.60
CA LEU A 177 -5.58 15.52 0.02
C LEU A 177 -6.34 16.46 0.97
N LYS A 178 -6.46 16.13 2.27
CA LYS A 178 -7.12 17.02 3.23
C LYS A 178 -6.39 18.36 3.38
N THR A 179 -5.07 18.38 3.26
CA THR A 179 -4.30 19.64 3.27
C THR A 179 -4.61 20.50 2.05
N ILE A 180 -4.80 19.86 0.88
CA ILE A 180 -5.25 20.54 -0.35
C ILE A 180 -6.69 21.04 -0.18
N LEU A 181 -7.62 20.22 0.31
CA LEU A 181 -9.05 20.56 0.34
C LEU A 181 -9.46 21.49 1.48
N PHE A 182 -8.79 21.42 2.63
CA PHE A 182 -9.22 22.09 3.88
C PHE A 182 -8.11 22.89 4.57
N GLY A 183 -6.87 22.78 4.09
CA GLY A 183 -5.70 23.35 4.74
C GLY A 183 -5.16 24.61 4.06
N GLU A 184 -3.88 24.86 4.26
CA GLU A 184 -3.20 26.05 3.72
C GLU A 184 -3.09 26.03 2.18
N ARG A 185 -3.30 24.86 1.55
CA ARG A 185 -3.19 24.63 0.09
C ARG A 185 -4.52 24.69 -0.66
N ILE A 186 -5.60 25.21 -0.05
CA ILE A 186 -6.93 25.33 -0.70
C ILE A 186 -6.88 26.00 -2.08
N GLY A 187 -6.01 27.00 -2.27
CA GLY A 187 -5.85 27.70 -3.55
C GLY A 187 -5.13 26.90 -4.65
N GLU A 188 -4.60 25.72 -4.33
CA GLU A 188 -3.88 24.85 -5.27
C GLU A 188 -4.74 23.71 -5.81
N ALA A 189 -5.96 23.52 -5.29
CA ALA A 189 -6.84 22.42 -5.71
C ALA A 189 -7.23 22.55 -7.19
N LEU A 190 -7.26 21.43 -7.91
CA LEU A 190 -7.77 21.39 -9.27
C LEU A 190 -9.29 21.52 -9.24
N THR A 191 -9.84 22.30 -10.17
CA THR A 191 -11.28 22.33 -10.41
C THR A 191 -11.75 20.98 -10.97
N PRO A 192 -13.04 20.62 -10.81
CA PRO A 192 -13.60 19.41 -11.41
C PRO A 192 -13.33 19.29 -12.91
N GLU A 193 -13.45 20.38 -13.68
CA GLU A 193 -13.12 20.36 -15.11
C GLU A 193 -11.62 20.11 -15.37
N GLN A 194 -10.74 20.73 -14.58
CA GLN A 194 -9.30 20.51 -14.71
C GLN A 194 -8.93 19.05 -14.44
N ILE A 195 -9.36 18.46 -13.32
CA ILE A 195 -8.99 17.07 -12.99
C ILE A 195 -9.51 16.06 -14.02
N LEU A 196 -10.70 16.30 -14.58
CA LEU A 196 -11.32 15.38 -15.55
C LEU A 196 -10.68 15.46 -16.95
N ALA A 197 -10.12 16.61 -17.33
CA ALA A 197 -9.58 16.87 -18.66
C ALA A 197 -8.06 17.15 -18.70
N ILE A 198 -7.35 17.02 -17.57
CA ILE A 198 -5.90 17.29 -17.48
C ILE A 198 -5.11 16.42 -18.46
N ASP A 199 -4.18 17.04 -19.18
CA ASP A 199 -3.26 16.35 -20.08
C ASP A 199 -2.00 15.87 -19.35
N THR A 200 -1.13 15.16 -20.08
CA THR A 200 0.07 14.57 -19.49
C THR A 200 1.11 15.59 -19.05
N GLU A 201 1.15 16.77 -19.68
CA GLU A 201 2.13 17.81 -19.36
C GLU A 201 1.70 18.54 -18.08
N ALA A 202 0.46 19.03 -18.06
CA ALA A 202 -0.11 19.71 -16.91
C ALA A 202 -0.14 18.80 -15.65
N ALA A 203 -0.44 17.50 -15.82
CA ALA A 203 -0.41 16.55 -14.70
C ALA A 203 1.01 16.36 -14.13
N ARG A 204 2.05 16.39 -14.97
CA ARG A 204 3.45 16.28 -14.53
C ARG A 204 3.91 17.54 -13.80
N GLU A 205 3.52 18.72 -14.28
CA GLU A 205 3.84 19.99 -13.63
C GLU A 205 3.19 20.11 -12.24
N GLN A 206 2.01 19.49 -12.06
CA GLN A 206 1.21 19.57 -10.83
C GLN A 206 1.15 18.24 -10.06
N ILE A 207 2.22 17.44 -10.13
CA ILE A 207 2.22 16.05 -9.62
C ILE A 207 1.80 15.92 -8.15
N GLN A 208 2.18 16.89 -7.31
CA GLN A 208 1.91 16.93 -5.87
C GLN A 208 0.44 17.26 -5.52
N VAL A 209 -0.34 17.68 -6.51
CA VAL A 209 -1.76 18.01 -6.40
C VAL A 209 -2.58 16.95 -7.14
N PHE A 210 -2.17 16.64 -8.37
CA PHE A 210 -2.89 15.74 -9.26
C PHE A 210 -3.04 14.32 -8.69
N TYR A 211 -1.97 13.70 -8.17
CA TYR A 211 -2.04 12.33 -7.63
C TYR A 211 -3.00 12.20 -6.43
N PRO A 212 -2.88 13.05 -5.37
CA PRO A 212 -3.82 13.04 -4.27
C PRO A 212 -5.27 13.24 -4.72
N GLU A 213 -5.53 14.16 -5.65
CA GLU A 213 -6.89 14.44 -6.12
C GLU A 213 -7.45 13.33 -7.03
N ALA A 214 -6.66 12.78 -7.94
CA ALA A 214 -7.06 11.64 -8.76
C ALA A 214 -7.43 10.41 -7.91
N TRP A 215 -6.59 10.10 -6.91
CA TRP A 215 -6.91 9.09 -5.91
C TRP A 215 -8.17 9.46 -5.12
N GLY A 216 -8.33 10.72 -4.72
CA GLY A 216 -9.50 11.22 -4.02
C GLY A 216 -10.80 11.00 -4.79
N VAL A 217 -10.83 11.35 -6.08
CA VAL A 217 -11.98 11.16 -6.96
C VAL A 217 -12.34 9.68 -7.05
N VAL A 218 -11.37 8.80 -7.34
CA VAL A 218 -11.63 7.35 -7.42
C VAL A 218 -12.10 6.80 -6.06
N ASN A 219 -11.40 7.14 -4.97
CA ASN A 219 -11.76 6.68 -3.63
C ASN A 219 -13.18 7.10 -3.25
N TYR A 220 -13.56 8.33 -3.54
CA TYR A 220 -14.92 8.84 -3.32
C TYR A 220 -15.95 8.08 -4.16
N LEU A 221 -15.77 8.01 -5.48
CA LEU A 221 -16.76 7.40 -6.37
C LEU A 221 -16.95 5.90 -6.09
N VAL A 222 -15.87 5.19 -5.72
CA VAL A 222 -15.95 3.77 -5.32
C VAL A 222 -16.73 3.58 -4.01
N ASN A 223 -16.53 4.47 -3.02
CA ASN A 223 -16.97 4.22 -1.64
C ASN A 223 -18.17 5.07 -1.18
N THR A 224 -18.69 5.97 -2.00
CA THR A 224 -19.83 6.83 -1.62
C THR A 224 -21.15 6.06 -1.60
N ASP A 225 -21.94 6.26 -0.55
CA ASP A 225 -23.29 5.70 -0.43
C ASP A 225 -24.32 6.46 -1.31
N ILE A 226 -23.93 7.60 -1.87
CA ILE A 226 -24.75 8.39 -2.79
C ILE A 226 -24.77 7.67 -4.13
N LYS A 227 -25.82 6.88 -4.37
CA LYS A 227 -25.99 6.05 -5.58
C LYS A 227 -25.76 6.81 -6.89
N ALA A 228 -26.23 8.06 -6.96
CA ALA A 228 -26.05 8.89 -8.16
C ALA A 228 -24.57 9.20 -8.43
N HIS A 229 -23.77 9.38 -7.38
CA HIS A 229 -22.33 9.68 -7.50
C HIS A 229 -21.55 8.40 -7.75
N ASN A 230 -21.83 7.31 -7.02
CA ASN A 230 -21.20 6.01 -7.30
C ASN A 230 -21.42 5.57 -8.76
N ARG A 231 -22.62 5.81 -9.32
CA ARG A 231 -22.93 5.53 -10.72
C ARG A 231 -22.03 6.23 -11.72
N ILE A 232 -21.49 7.41 -11.40
CA ILE A 232 -20.57 8.15 -12.27
C ILE A 232 -19.37 7.26 -12.64
N LEU A 233 -18.87 6.45 -11.71
CA LEU A 233 -17.76 5.53 -11.97
C LEU A 233 -18.09 4.54 -13.10
N TRP A 234 -19.23 3.86 -12.97
CA TRP A 234 -19.67 2.85 -13.93
C TRP A 234 -19.98 3.47 -15.30
N ASP A 235 -20.67 4.61 -15.32
CA ASP A 235 -20.96 5.33 -16.55
C ASP A 235 -19.66 5.89 -17.20
N SER A 236 -18.64 6.23 -16.40
CA SER A 236 -17.33 6.65 -16.90
C SER A 236 -16.60 5.50 -17.58
N ILE A 237 -16.56 4.32 -16.95
CA ILE A 237 -15.92 3.12 -17.51
C ILE A 237 -16.62 2.70 -18.81
N ALA A 238 -17.96 2.65 -18.81
CA ALA A 238 -18.75 2.29 -19.98
C ALA A 238 -18.62 3.28 -21.15
N ALA A 239 -18.23 4.53 -20.88
CA ALA A 239 -18.05 5.55 -21.91
C ALA A 239 -16.70 5.46 -22.65
N LEU A 240 -15.73 4.73 -22.11
CA LEU A 240 -14.38 4.62 -22.69
C LEU A 240 -14.42 4.00 -24.09
N SER A 241 -13.49 4.42 -24.96
CA SER A 241 -13.27 3.84 -26.28
C SER A 241 -11.79 3.51 -26.47
N PRO A 242 -11.45 2.30 -26.95
CA PRO A 242 -10.08 1.90 -27.28
C PRO A 242 -9.45 2.78 -28.37
N GLU A 243 -10.26 3.31 -29.30
CA GLU A 243 -9.81 4.08 -30.45
C GLU A 243 -9.66 5.59 -30.17
N ALA A 244 -10.24 6.05 -29.06
CA ALA A 244 -10.22 7.45 -28.69
C ALA A 244 -8.84 7.89 -28.17
N SER A 245 -8.48 9.12 -28.49
CA SER A 245 -7.36 9.82 -27.85
C SER A 245 -7.69 10.13 -26.38
N LEU A 246 -6.68 10.57 -25.62
CA LEU A 246 -6.85 10.97 -24.22
C LEU A 246 -7.94 12.05 -24.08
N ALA A 247 -7.86 13.10 -24.90
CA ALA A 247 -8.81 14.21 -24.85
C ALA A 247 -10.24 13.76 -25.21
N GLU A 248 -10.38 12.87 -26.20
CA GLU A 248 -11.68 12.32 -26.59
C GLU A 248 -12.26 11.44 -25.48
N ASN A 249 -11.47 10.56 -24.86
CA ASN A 249 -11.93 9.74 -23.74
C ASN A 249 -12.32 10.60 -22.53
N SER A 250 -11.55 11.64 -22.19
CA SER A 250 -11.92 12.61 -21.15
C SER A 250 -13.25 13.30 -21.46
N ALA A 251 -13.46 13.74 -22.71
CA ALA A 251 -14.71 14.38 -23.14
C ALA A 251 -15.91 13.42 -23.09
N ARG A 252 -15.71 12.16 -23.51
CA ARG A 252 -16.74 11.10 -23.47
C ARG A 252 -17.19 10.83 -22.04
N VAL A 253 -16.25 10.69 -21.12
CA VAL A 253 -16.53 10.47 -19.69
C VAL A 253 -17.28 11.66 -19.09
N LEU A 254 -16.81 12.89 -19.34
CA LEU A 254 -17.49 14.10 -18.87
C LEU A 254 -18.94 14.15 -19.38
N GLN A 255 -19.15 13.88 -20.67
CA GLN A 255 -20.46 13.93 -21.28
C GLN A 255 -21.41 12.82 -20.79
N ALA A 256 -20.90 11.60 -20.64
CA ALA A 256 -21.69 10.42 -20.33
C ALA A 256 -21.99 10.25 -18.83
N ALA A 257 -21.07 10.67 -17.95
CA ALA A 257 -21.15 10.36 -16.52
C ALA A 257 -21.34 11.61 -15.65
N PHE A 258 -20.50 12.63 -15.80
CA PHE A 258 -20.47 13.77 -14.86
C PHE A 258 -21.57 14.81 -15.11
N ARG A 259 -22.11 14.95 -16.33
CA ARG A 259 -23.17 15.92 -16.64
C ARG A 259 -24.51 15.67 -15.94
N TRP A 260 -24.74 14.48 -15.40
CA TRP A 260 -26.02 14.12 -14.77
C TRP A 260 -26.15 14.62 -13.33
N VAL A 261 -25.03 14.98 -12.70
CA VAL A 261 -24.97 15.46 -11.33
C VAL A 261 -24.49 16.91 -11.36
N PRO A 262 -25.19 17.87 -10.73
CA PRO A 262 -24.71 19.23 -10.62
C PRO A 262 -23.32 19.26 -9.97
N GLU A 263 -22.40 20.03 -10.55
CA GLU A 263 -21.01 20.08 -10.09
C GLU A 263 -20.91 20.54 -8.63
N GLU A 264 -21.72 21.50 -8.22
CA GLU A 264 -21.78 22.00 -6.85
C GLU A 264 -22.18 20.90 -5.85
N ASP A 265 -23.21 20.11 -6.17
CA ASP A 265 -23.69 19.00 -5.33
C ASP A 265 -22.62 17.89 -5.21
N LEU A 266 -21.93 17.59 -6.31
CA LEU A 266 -20.85 16.61 -6.34
C LEU A 266 -19.67 17.07 -5.49
N LEU A 267 -19.26 18.33 -5.63
CA LEU A 267 -18.17 18.94 -4.87
C LEU A 267 -18.50 19.01 -3.38
N GLU A 268 -19.69 19.46 -3.00
CA GLU A 268 -20.12 19.51 -1.59
C GLU A 268 -20.07 18.11 -0.96
N SER A 269 -20.61 17.10 -1.66
CA SER A 269 -20.62 15.73 -1.18
C SER A 269 -19.23 15.11 -1.11
N PHE A 270 -18.35 15.45 -2.04
CA PHE A 270 -16.94 15.05 -2.06
C PHE A 270 -16.18 15.63 -0.86
N LEU A 271 -16.33 16.94 -0.62
CA LEU A 271 -15.73 17.62 0.53
C LEU A 271 -16.26 17.06 1.85
N SER A 272 -17.58 16.86 1.97
CA SER A 272 -18.18 16.27 3.17
C SER A 272 -17.64 14.85 3.47
N TYR A 273 -17.46 14.03 2.43
CA TYR A 273 -16.87 12.70 2.57
C TYR A 273 -15.46 12.74 3.16
N PHE A 274 -14.58 13.61 2.66
CA PHE A 274 -13.21 13.70 3.14
C PHE A 274 -13.05 14.46 4.46
N ASP A 275 -13.96 15.37 4.79
CA ASP A 275 -14.02 16.00 6.11
C ASP A 275 -14.34 14.95 7.20
N GLY A 276 -15.33 14.09 6.94
CA GLY A 276 -15.71 12.99 7.84
C GLY A 276 -14.65 11.89 7.97
N LYS A 277 -13.75 11.77 6.99
CA LYS A 277 -12.70 10.74 6.97
C LYS A 277 -11.48 11.19 7.78
N LYS A 278 -11.23 10.51 8.90
CA LYS A 278 -10.11 10.80 9.80
C LYS A 278 -8.79 10.20 9.29
N THR A 279 -7.75 11.03 9.26
CA THR A 279 -6.36 10.61 9.11
C THR A 279 -5.89 9.84 10.34
N TYR A 280 -4.77 9.11 10.21
CA TYR A 280 -4.15 8.46 11.36
C TYR A 280 -3.85 9.46 12.50
N ARG A 281 -3.30 10.63 12.15
CA ARG A 281 -3.00 11.69 13.12
C ARG A 281 -4.27 12.16 13.84
N GLU A 282 -5.33 12.47 13.11
CA GLU A 282 -6.60 12.92 13.70
C GLU A 282 -7.25 11.83 14.59
N LEU A 283 -7.08 10.56 14.27
CA LEU A 283 -7.53 9.45 15.14
C LEU A 283 -6.73 9.41 16.45
N ILE A 284 -5.42 9.59 16.39
CA ILE A 284 -4.59 9.67 17.60
C ILE A 284 -4.97 10.87 18.45
N GLU A 285 -5.05 12.06 17.85
CA GLU A 285 -5.42 13.31 18.55
C GLU A 285 -6.81 13.20 19.17
N GLY A 286 -7.80 12.68 18.42
CA GLY A 286 -9.14 12.44 18.92
C GLY A 286 -9.18 11.43 20.07
N GLY A 287 -8.42 10.34 19.97
CA GLY A 287 -8.31 9.33 21.02
C GLY A 287 -7.70 9.87 22.32
N VAL A 288 -6.61 10.66 22.21
CA VAL A 288 -5.98 11.30 23.37
C VAL A 288 -6.93 12.31 24.02
N ALA A 289 -7.56 13.18 23.23
CA ALA A 289 -8.51 14.16 23.75
C ALA A 289 -9.73 13.50 24.43
N ALA A 290 -10.25 12.41 23.86
CA ALA A 290 -11.34 11.64 24.45
C ALA A 290 -10.92 10.98 25.78
N TYR A 291 -9.71 10.43 25.84
CA TYR A 291 -9.16 9.83 27.07
C TYR A 291 -8.98 10.87 28.17
N GLU A 292 -8.40 12.03 27.86
CA GLU A 292 -8.26 13.16 28.80
C GLU A 292 -9.62 13.67 29.28
N GLY A 293 -10.62 13.69 28.39
CA GLY A 293 -12.01 14.01 28.70
C GLY A 293 -12.78 12.90 29.44
N LYS A 294 -12.15 11.77 29.77
CA LYS A 294 -12.75 10.57 30.41
C LYS A 294 -13.88 9.92 29.60
N ALA A 295 -13.97 10.19 28.30
CA ALA A 295 -14.82 9.49 27.35
C ALA A 295 -14.11 8.21 26.87
N LEU A 296 -14.02 7.21 27.76
CA LEU A 296 -13.19 6.01 27.53
C LEU A 296 -13.65 5.18 26.32
N ASP A 297 -14.95 5.10 26.06
CA ASP A 297 -15.51 4.36 24.92
C ASP A 297 -15.14 5.03 23.59
N ASP A 298 -15.23 6.36 23.51
CA ASP A 298 -14.82 7.11 22.33
C ASP A 298 -13.30 7.02 22.11
N ALA A 299 -12.51 7.12 23.19
CA ALA A 299 -11.07 6.98 23.13
C ALA A 299 -10.66 5.60 22.58
N GLU A 300 -11.26 4.54 23.12
CA GLU A 300 -11.04 3.18 22.64
C GLU A 300 -11.40 3.05 21.16
N TYR A 301 -12.56 3.59 20.74
CA TYR A 301 -12.96 3.59 19.34
C TYR A 301 -11.91 4.26 18.46
N TYR A 302 -11.44 5.45 18.81
CA TYR A 302 -10.40 6.16 18.05
C TYR A 302 -9.09 5.37 17.94
N PHE A 303 -8.61 4.78 19.04
CA PHE A 303 -7.37 4.01 19.03
C PHE A 303 -7.50 2.69 18.25
N GLN A 304 -8.64 2.00 18.34
CA GLN A 304 -8.92 0.83 17.52
C GLN A 304 -8.96 1.19 16.03
N GLN A 305 -9.62 2.29 15.67
CA GLN A 305 -9.59 2.80 14.30
C GLN A 305 -8.15 3.12 13.88
N ALA A 306 -7.34 3.77 14.72
CA ALA A 306 -5.95 4.07 14.41
C ALA A 306 -5.12 2.81 14.13
N ILE A 307 -5.27 1.75 14.94
CA ILE A 307 -4.64 0.44 14.73
C ILE A 307 -5.07 -0.17 13.40
N ASN A 308 -6.38 -0.17 13.11
CA ASN A 308 -6.92 -0.69 11.85
C ASN A 308 -6.38 0.09 10.63
N ARG A 309 -6.07 1.39 10.79
CA ARG A 309 -5.44 2.20 9.74
C ARG A 309 -3.97 1.87 9.56
N ARG A 310 -3.19 1.92 10.65
CA ARG A 310 -1.74 1.69 10.66
C ARG A 310 -1.32 1.11 12.00
N ASP A 311 -1.01 -0.17 12.02
CA ASP A 311 -0.47 -0.86 13.19
C ASP A 311 1.06 -0.72 13.28
N THR A 312 1.54 0.53 13.43
CA THR A 312 2.99 0.81 13.48
C THR A 312 3.43 1.62 14.69
N SER A 313 2.51 2.25 15.40
CA SER A 313 2.83 3.08 16.58
C SER A 313 2.46 2.37 17.87
N TYR A 314 3.24 2.60 18.91
CA TYR A 314 2.91 2.16 20.26
C TYR A 314 1.76 2.96 20.90
N ILE A 315 1.47 4.17 20.41
CA ILE A 315 0.55 5.11 21.08
C ILE A 315 -0.84 4.50 21.30
N PRO A 316 -1.54 3.94 20.29
CA PRO A 316 -2.84 3.31 20.50
C PRO A 316 -2.83 2.22 21.58
N TYR A 317 -1.83 1.35 21.55
CA TYR A 317 -1.71 0.25 22.52
C TYR A 317 -1.46 0.76 23.94
N TYR A 318 -0.60 1.76 24.10
CA TYR A 318 -0.35 2.33 25.42
C TYR A 318 -1.62 2.94 26.02
N TYR A 319 -2.38 3.72 25.24
CA TYR A 319 -3.64 4.28 25.70
C TYR A 319 -4.75 3.24 25.90
N LEU A 320 -4.83 2.20 25.07
CA LEU A 320 -5.74 1.08 25.32
C LEU A 320 -5.38 0.32 26.60
N GLY A 321 -4.10 0.25 26.95
CA GLY A 321 -3.63 -0.24 28.24
C GLY A 321 -4.15 0.61 29.40
N LEU A 322 -4.03 1.94 29.29
CA LEU A 322 -4.55 2.90 30.28
C LEU A 322 -6.08 2.81 30.42
N ILE A 323 -6.80 2.76 29.29
CA ILE A 323 -8.27 2.62 29.28
C ILE A 323 -8.71 1.34 29.98
N ASN A 324 -8.05 0.21 29.70
CA ASN A 324 -8.39 -1.07 30.33
C ASN A 324 -8.01 -1.10 31.81
N TYR A 325 -6.91 -0.45 32.20
CA TYR A 325 -6.55 -0.26 33.60
C TYR A 325 -7.64 0.54 34.35
N ASP A 326 -8.09 1.67 33.79
CA ASP A 326 -9.16 2.51 34.36
C ASP A 326 -10.48 1.73 34.52
N ARG A 327 -10.74 0.74 33.65
CA ARG A 327 -11.90 -0.16 33.72
C ARG A 327 -11.72 -1.37 34.64
N GLY A 328 -10.52 -1.60 35.20
CA GLY A 328 -10.20 -2.78 36.01
C GLY A 328 -9.96 -4.06 35.19
N ASN A 329 -9.85 -3.96 33.87
CA ASN A 329 -9.57 -5.07 32.97
C ASN A 329 -8.05 -5.34 32.93
N HIS A 330 -7.46 -5.70 34.07
CA HIS A 330 -6.00 -5.74 34.24
C HIS A 330 -5.28 -6.69 33.28
N SER A 331 -5.87 -7.85 32.96
CA SER A 331 -5.27 -8.78 31.98
C SER A 331 -5.18 -8.15 30.59
N LEU A 332 -6.22 -7.45 30.14
CA LEU A 332 -6.23 -6.79 28.83
C LEU A 332 -5.34 -5.54 28.81
N ALA A 333 -5.23 -4.83 29.94
CA ALA A 333 -4.29 -3.73 30.09
C ALA A 333 -2.84 -4.21 29.93
N GLY A 334 -2.47 -5.31 30.60
CA GLY A 334 -1.15 -5.92 30.50
C GLY A 334 -0.78 -6.30 29.07
N LEU A 335 -1.69 -6.97 28.35
CA LEU A 335 -1.48 -7.33 26.94
C LEU A 335 -1.24 -6.10 26.06
N ASN A 336 -2.03 -5.04 26.25
CA ASN A 336 -1.86 -3.80 25.48
C ASN A 336 -0.53 -3.10 25.79
N TYR A 337 -0.10 -3.05 27.06
CA TYR A 337 1.20 -2.48 27.40
C TYR A 337 2.37 -3.30 26.84
N GLN A 338 2.28 -4.63 26.84
CA GLN A 338 3.27 -5.50 26.19
C GLN A 338 3.33 -5.22 24.70
N GLN A 339 2.18 -5.11 24.03
CA GLN A 339 2.14 -4.76 22.61
C GLN A 339 2.74 -3.37 22.34
N ALA A 340 2.49 -2.40 23.21
CA ALA A 340 3.09 -1.07 23.11
C ALA A 340 4.63 -1.14 23.22
N LEU A 341 5.16 -1.97 24.14
CA LEU A 341 6.60 -2.19 24.29
C LEU A 341 7.22 -2.80 23.03
N GLU A 342 6.57 -3.82 22.43
CA GLU A 342 6.99 -4.42 21.16
C GLU A 342 7.00 -3.40 20.01
N LYS A 343 6.07 -2.44 20.02
CA LYS A 343 5.97 -1.34 19.05
C LYS A 343 6.89 -0.15 19.38
N GLY A 344 7.78 -0.29 20.35
CA GLY A 344 8.82 0.70 20.65
C GLY A 344 8.43 1.79 21.65
N ALA A 345 7.42 1.56 22.51
CA ALA A 345 7.17 2.43 23.65
C ALA A 345 8.40 2.53 24.56
N THR A 346 8.56 3.65 25.28
CA THR A 346 9.65 3.84 26.23
C THR A 346 9.67 2.72 27.27
N PRO A 347 10.72 1.89 27.35
CA PRO A 347 10.72 0.72 28.20
C PRO A 347 10.48 1.03 29.68
N ALA A 348 11.18 2.01 30.26
CA ALA A 348 11.01 2.38 31.67
C ALA A 348 9.55 2.73 31.98
N LEU A 349 8.96 3.70 31.26
CA LEU A 349 7.57 4.10 31.44
C LEU A 349 6.58 2.93 31.29
N THR A 350 6.82 2.04 30.33
CA THR A 350 5.92 0.92 30.05
C THR A 350 6.03 -0.17 31.11
N TYR A 351 7.24 -0.47 31.61
CA TYR A 351 7.44 -1.37 32.74
C TYR A 351 6.84 -0.82 34.03
N TYR A 352 6.90 0.50 34.25
CA TYR A 352 6.19 1.11 35.37
C TYR A 352 4.67 0.89 35.24
N ALA A 353 4.07 1.11 34.07
CA ALA A 353 2.65 0.88 33.83
C ALA A 353 2.25 -0.60 34.02
N LEU A 354 3.07 -1.54 33.52
CA LEU A 354 2.90 -2.99 33.76
C LEU A 354 2.96 -3.34 35.24
N GLY A 355 3.92 -2.78 35.99
CA GLY A 355 4.07 -3.00 37.42
C GLY A 355 2.89 -2.46 38.24
N VAL A 356 2.42 -1.25 37.90
CA VAL A 356 1.20 -0.66 38.50
C VAL A 356 -0.04 -1.51 38.19
N ASN A 357 -0.15 -2.03 36.96
CA ASN A 357 -1.25 -2.89 36.54
C ASN A 357 -1.25 -4.24 37.28
N ALA A 358 -0.11 -4.92 37.34
CA ALA A 358 0.05 -6.18 38.07
C ALA A 358 -0.23 -6.01 39.57
N PHE A 359 0.22 -4.89 40.17
CA PHE A 359 -0.09 -4.57 41.56
C PHE A 359 -1.61 -4.44 41.78
N ALA A 360 -2.32 -3.74 40.88
CA ALA A 360 -3.77 -3.62 40.95
C ALA A 360 -4.50 -4.97 40.73
N ALA A 361 -3.90 -5.86 39.92
CA ALA A 361 -4.36 -7.22 39.72
C ALA A 361 -4.02 -8.19 40.89
N THR A 362 -3.34 -7.72 41.93
CA THR A 362 -2.79 -8.53 43.05
C THR A 362 -1.74 -9.56 42.65
N GLU A 363 -1.11 -9.37 41.49
CA GLU A 363 -0.01 -10.17 40.94
C GLU A 363 1.32 -9.61 41.45
N TYR A 364 1.57 -9.76 42.75
CA TYR A 364 2.63 -9.03 43.45
C TYR A 364 4.05 -9.40 43.02
N GLU A 365 4.31 -10.67 42.68
CA GLU A 365 5.60 -11.12 42.17
C GLU A 365 5.94 -10.44 40.83
N GLU A 366 4.99 -10.39 39.91
CA GLU A 366 5.15 -9.77 38.59
C GLU A 366 5.24 -8.24 38.72
N ALA A 367 4.43 -7.66 39.61
CA ALA A 367 4.50 -6.24 39.93
C ALA A 367 5.91 -5.85 40.41
N ARG A 368 6.51 -6.64 41.31
CA ARG A 368 7.88 -6.41 41.79
C ARG A 368 8.89 -6.45 40.65
N GLU A 369 8.85 -7.49 39.81
CA GLU A 369 9.81 -7.65 38.70
C GLU A 369 9.75 -6.46 37.72
N TYR A 370 8.55 -6.02 37.37
CA TYR A 370 8.35 -4.88 36.48
C TYR A 370 8.79 -3.56 37.13
N LEU A 371 8.45 -3.34 38.41
CA LEU A 371 8.83 -2.14 39.16
C LEU A 371 10.36 -2.03 39.37
N GLU A 372 11.03 -3.14 39.66
CA GLU A 372 12.50 -3.17 39.74
C GLU A 372 13.14 -2.93 38.36
N THR A 373 12.54 -3.48 37.31
CA THR A 373 13.02 -3.28 35.94
C THR A 373 12.89 -1.82 35.50
N THR A 374 11.78 -1.12 35.80
CA THR A 374 11.67 0.32 35.47
C THR A 374 12.71 1.14 36.21
N VAL A 375 12.98 0.87 37.50
CA VAL A 375 13.99 1.61 38.28
C VAL A 375 15.39 1.36 37.71
N ARG A 376 15.71 0.14 37.29
CA ARG A 376 16.99 -0.16 36.63
C ARG A 376 17.17 0.59 35.31
N LEU A 377 16.09 0.80 34.56
CA LEU A 377 16.13 1.45 33.25
C LEU A 377 16.19 2.99 33.36
N ASP A 378 15.49 3.57 34.33
CA ASP A 378 15.50 5.01 34.60
C ASP A 378 15.31 5.25 36.12
N PRO A 379 16.43 5.22 36.89
CA PRO A 379 16.38 5.40 38.34
C PRO A 379 15.89 6.79 38.73
N ASP A 380 16.31 7.82 37.99
CA ASP A 380 16.06 9.22 38.34
C ASP A 380 14.56 9.56 38.28
N SER A 381 13.83 8.98 37.32
CA SER A 381 12.40 9.26 37.16
C SER A 381 11.47 8.35 37.98
N PHE A 382 11.92 7.15 38.38
CA PHE A 382 11.04 6.09 38.89
C PHE A 382 11.40 5.52 40.26
N THR A 383 12.58 5.79 40.84
CA THR A 383 12.96 5.22 42.16
C THR A 383 11.90 5.48 43.23
N ASP A 384 11.48 6.74 43.41
CA ASP A 384 10.49 7.09 44.43
C ASP A 384 9.11 6.50 44.10
N LYS A 385 8.67 6.65 42.84
CA LYS A 385 7.33 6.19 42.38
C LYS A 385 7.16 4.68 42.48
N ALA A 386 8.19 3.91 42.11
CA ALA A 386 8.16 2.46 42.20
C ALA A 386 8.36 1.98 43.64
N GLY A 387 9.23 2.65 44.40
CA GLY A 387 9.50 2.35 45.81
C GLY A 387 8.26 2.40 46.69
N GLU A 388 7.37 3.38 46.47
CA GLU A 388 6.09 3.47 47.18
C GLU A 388 5.20 2.23 47.00
N ILE A 389 5.17 1.67 45.78
CA ILE A 389 4.35 0.49 45.48
C ILE A 389 5.04 -0.78 45.99
N LEU A 390 6.36 -0.90 45.82
CA LEU A 390 7.15 -2.01 46.32
C LEU A 390 7.03 -2.17 47.85
N ALA A 391 7.09 -1.06 48.60
CA ALA A 391 6.90 -1.08 50.04
C ALA A 391 5.52 -1.60 50.47
N ARG A 392 4.48 -1.34 49.66
CA ARG A 392 3.12 -1.86 49.89
C ARG A 392 2.97 -3.34 49.56
N ILE A 393 3.86 -3.90 48.75
CA ILE A 393 3.90 -5.35 48.47
C ILE A 393 4.57 -6.09 49.63
N GLU A 394 5.53 -5.46 50.30
CA GLU A 394 6.35 -6.07 51.36
C GLU A 394 5.71 -6.00 52.76
N GLY A 395 4.83 -5.03 53.00
CA GLY A 395 4.10 -4.85 54.26
C GLY A 395 2.71 -5.45 54.23
#